data_AF-A0A8C7BNC6-F1
#
_entry.id   AF-A0A8C7BNC6-F1
#
_cell.length_a   1.000
_cell.length_b   1.000
_cell.length_c   1.000
_cell.angle_alpha   90.00
_cell.angle_beta   90.00
_cell.angle_gamma   90.00
#
_symmetry.space_group_name_H-M   'P 1'
#
loop_
_entity.id
_entity.type
_entity.pdbx_description
1 polymer ?
#
loop_
_entity_poly.entity_id
_entity_poly.type
_entity_poly.pdbx_seq_one_letter_code
_entity_poly.pdbx_strand_id
1 'polypeptide(L)'
;MRSPLFFCGVLAIFVKAVLVTAQDEDRMTVLADNKCQCARITSRIIPSPEDPNEDIIERNIRIIVPLNNRENISDPTSPVRTNFVYHLSDLCKKCDPVEVELDNQIVIASQSNLCDEDSETCYTYDRNKCYTHWVPFTYHGQTKMVQTALTPDSCYPD
;
A
#
# COMPACT_ATOMS: atom_id res chain seq x y z
N MET A 1 24.50 -48.47 20.81
CA MET A 1 24.66 -47.59 19.63
C MET A 1 23.32 -47.47 18.90
N ARG A 2 22.49 -46.49 19.25
CA ARG A 2 21.20 -46.17 18.58
C ARG A 2 20.83 -44.73 18.95
N SER A 3 21.47 -43.75 18.32
CA SER A 3 21.24 -42.34 18.62
C SER A 3 21.38 -41.38 17.41
N PRO A 4 22.30 -41.58 16.44
CA PRO A 4 22.43 -40.59 15.36
C PRO A 4 21.31 -40.69 14.31
N LEU A 5 20.76 -41.89 14.08
CA LEU A 5 19.65 -42.10 13.14
C LEU A 5 18.33 -41.47 13.62
N PHE A 6 18.06 -41.53 14.93
CA PHE A 6 16.86 -40.90 15.50
C PHE A 6 16.94 -39.38 15.45
N PHE A 7 18.11 -38.81 15.78
CA PHE A 7 18.32 -37.36 15.67
C PHE A 7 18.23 -36.86 14.23
N CYS A 8 18.79 -37.58 13.24
CA CYS A 8 18.61 -37.23 11.82
C CYS A 8 17.14 -37.33 11.37
N GLY A 9 16.40 -38.35 11.82
CA GLY A 9 14.99 -38.49 11.50
C GLY A 9 14.15 -37.34 12.04
N VAL A 10 14.36 -36.95 13.29
CA VAL A 10 13.67 -35.80 13.91
C VAL A 10 14.05 -34.49 13.22
N LEU A 11 15.33 -34.28 12.93
CA LEU A 11 15.80 -33.07 12.25
C LEU A 11 15.22 -32.95 10.83
N ALA A 12 15.11 -34.05 10.10
CA ALA A 12 14.49 -34.08 8.78
C ALA A 12 13.00 -33.70 8.82
N ILE A 13 12.27 -34.13 9.85
CA ILE A 13 10.86 -33.75 10.07
C ILE A 13 10.74 -32.25 10.35
N PHE A 14 11.59 -31.70 11.23
CA PHE A 14 11.60 -30.26 11.50
C PHE A 14 11.96 -29.43 10.27
N VAL A 15 12.96 -29.85 9.48
CA VAL A 15 13.33 -29.17 8.23
C VAL A 15 12.19 -29.21 7.21
N LYS A 16 11.50 -30.34 7.06
CA LYS A 16 10.32 -30.47 6.20
C LYS A 16 9.18 -29.56 6.66
N ALA A 17 8.90 -29.50 7.96
CA ALA A 17 7.85 -28.65 8.51
C ALA A 17 8.14 -27.16 8.26
N VAL A 18 9.38 -26.72 8.50
CA VAL A 18 9.80 -25.33 8.26
C VAL A 18 9.74 -24.96 6.78
N LEU A 19 10.15 -25.86 5.87
CA LEU A 19 10.06 -25.65 4.42
C LEU A 19 8.61 -25.52 3.92
N VAL A 20 7.69 -26.32 4.47
CA VAL A 20 6.27 -26.26 4.11
C VAL A 20 5.63 -24.97 4.60
N THR A 21 5.97 -24.49 5.81
CA THR A 21 5.44 -23.22 6.32
C THR A 21 6.01 -22.00 5.61
N ALA A 22 7.26 -22.06 5.14
CA ALA A 22 7.88 -20.96 4.40
C ALA A 22 7.30 -20.79 2.98
N GLN A 23 6.93 -21.88 2.32
CA GLN A 23 6.34 -21.83 0.96
C GLN A 23 4.94 -21.20 0.90
N ASP A 24 4.21 -21.14 2.01
CA ASP A 24 2.83 -20.62 2.01
C ASP A 24 2.78 -19.08 1.99
N GLU A 25 3.79 -18.41 2.56
CA GLU A 25 3.94 -16.95 2.45
C GLU A 25 4.40 -16.51 1.04
N ASP A 26 5.22 -17.33 0.36
CA ASP A 26 5.77 -17.04 -0.97
C ASP A 26 4.71 -17.02 -2.11
N ARG A 27 3.48 -17.51 -1.86
CA ARG A 27 2.41 -17.54 -2.87
C ARG A 27 1.51 -16.31 -2.88
N MET A 28 1.71 -15.37 -1.95
CA MET A 28 0.87 -14.17 -1.85
C MET A 28 1.43 -13.02 -2.68
N THR A 29 0.74 -12.66 -3.76
CA THR A 29 1.12 -11.52 -4.61
C THR A 29 0.40 -10.25 -4.17
N VAL A 30 1.11 -9.12 -4.10
CA VAL A 30 0.51 -7.81 -3.87
C VAL A 30 -0.02 -7.27 -5.20
N LEU A 31 -1.33 -7.02 -5.26
CA LEU A 31 -1.98 -6.47 -6.46
C LEU A 31 -2.05 -4.95 -6.41
N ALA A 32 -2.32 -4.40 -5.24
CA ALA A 32 -2.40 -2.96 -5.02
C ALA A 32 -1.93 -2.60 -3.60
N ASP A 33 -1.23 -1.48 -3.49
CA ASP A 33 -0.78 -0.89 -2.23
C ASP A 33 -0.98 0.62 -2.28
N ASN A 34 -2.20 1.05 -1.95
CA ASN A 34 -2.59 2.46 -2.01
C ASN A 34 -2.27 3.15 -0.68
N LYS A 35 -1.30 4.07 -0.70
CA LYS A 35 -0.86 4.84 0.48
C LYS A 35 -1.79 6.00 0.84
N CYS A 36 -2.53 6.52 -0.14
CA CYS A 36 -3.44 7.66 0.02
C CYS A 36 -4.69 7.27 0.83
N GLN A 37 -5.28 6.11 0.54
CA GLN A 37 -6.43 5.54 1.23
C GLN A 37 -6.07 4.43 2.25
N CYS A 38 -4.79 4.10 2.38
CA CYS A 38 -4.25 3.05 3.27
C CYS A 38 -4.94 1.68 3.08
N ALA A 39 -5.05 1.26 1.82
CA ALA A 39 -5.64 -0.02 1.45
C ALA A 39 -4.60 -0.89 0.74
N ARG A 40 -4.53 -2.17 1.13
CA ARG A 40 -3.64 -3.16 0.54
C ARG A 40 -4.44 -4.37 0.09
N ILE A 41 -4.25 -4.77 -1.17
CA ILE A 41 -4.92 -5.89 -1.79
C ILE A 41 -3.87 -6.93 -2.17
N THR A 42 -4.04 -8.14 -1.67
CA THR A 42 -3.20 -9.28 -2.02
C THR A 42 -4.05 -10.41 -2.57
N SER A 43 -3.42 -11.28 -3.36
CA SER A 43 -4.07 -12.44 -3.96
C SER A 43 -3.19 -13.68 -3.80
N ARG A 44 -3.83 -14.82 -3.60
CA ARG A 44 -3.17 -16.13 -3.51
C ARG A 44 -4.00 -17.16 -4.29
N ILE A 45 -3.33 -18.00 -5.06
CA ILE A 45 -3.95 -19.16 -5.72
C ILE A 45 -3.71 -20.37 -4.82
N ILE A 46 -4.79 -21.02 -4.41
CA ILE A 46 -4.79 -22.21 -3.57
C ILE A 46 -5.30 -23.37 -4.42
N PRO A 47 -4.40 -24.24 -4.92
CA PRO A 47 -4.82 -25.42 -5.68
C PRO A 47 -5.65 -26.36 -4.81
N SER A 48 -6.74 -26.90 -5.36
CA SER A 48 -7.55 -27.87 -4.63
C SER A 48 -6.76 -29.16 -4.41
N PRO A 49 -6.73 -29.69 -3.16
CA PRO A 49 -6.10 -30.98 -2.91
C PRO A 49 -6.92 -32.15 -3.47
N GLU A 50 -8.20 -31.93 -3.80
CA GLU A 50 -9.17 -32.97 -4.18
C GLU A 50 -9.40 -33.05 -5.70
N ASP A 51 -9.49 -31.92 -6.40
CA ASP A 51 -9.69 -31.87 -7.85
C ASP A 51 -8.58 -31.03 -8.52
N PRO A 52 -7.73 -31.63 -9.38
CA PRO A 52 -6.67 -30.90 -10.07
C PRO A 52 -7.17 -29.89 -11.13
N ASN A 53 -8.47 -29.86 -11.44
CA ASN A 53 -9.06 -28.88 -12.36
C ASN A 53 -9.67 -27.67 -11.63
N GLU A 54 -9.68 -27.66 -10.30
CA GLU A 54 -10.26 -26.59 -9.50
C GLU A 54 -9.20 -25.90 -8.65
N ASP A 55 -9.14 -24.57 -8.77
CA ASP A 55 -8.29 -23.71 -7.95
C ASP A 55 -9.15 -22.67 -7.21
N ILE A 56 -8.82 -22.40 -5.96
CA ILE A 56 -9.44 -21.32 -5.18
C ILE A 56 -8.54 -20.09 -5.27
N ILE A 57 -9.09 -18.99 -5.80
CA ILE A 57 -8.41 -17.70 -5.83
C ILE A 57 -8.86 -16.89 -4.62
N GLU A 58 -7.99 -16.78 -3.63
CA GLU A 58 -8.20 -15.95 -2.46
C GLU A 58 -7.75 -14.52 -2.74
N ARG A 59 -8.60 -13.55 -2.38
CA ARG A 59 -8.29 -12.12 -2.44
C ARG A 59 -8.46 -11.50 -1.07
N ASN A 60 -7.36 -11.04 -0.49
CA ASN A 60 -7.31 -10.41 0.82
C ASN A 60 -7.26 -8.89 0.68
N ILE A 61 -8.18 -8.20 1.35
CA ILE A 61 -8.28 -6.74 1.33
C ILE A 61 -8.09 -6.24 2.76
N ARG A 62 -7.03 -5.47 2.98
CA ARG A 62 -6.73 -4.81 4.26
C ARG A 62 -6.95 -3.32 4.11
N ILE A 63 -7.80 -2.75 4.95
CA ILE A 63 -8.08 -1.32 5.01
C ILE A 63 -7.75 -0.82 6.42
N ILE A 64 -7.03 0.31 6.52
CA ILE A 64 -6.78 1.00 7.78
C ILE A 64 -7.58 2.30 7.79
N VAL A 65 -8.55 2.39 8.70
CA VAL A 65 -9.43 3.56 8.82
C VAL A 65 -8.86 4.55 9.84
N PRO A 66 -8.47 5.77 9.43
CA PRO A 66 -7.96 6.77 10.35
C PRO A 66 -9.11 7.52 11.03
N LEU A 67 -9.32 7.27 12.32
CA LEU A 67 -10.48 7.78 13.06
C LEU A 67 -10.44 9.28 13.38
N ASN A 68 -9.26 9.91 13.28
CA ASN A 68 -9.06 11.32 13.65
C ASN A 68 -8.61 12.21 12.47
N ASN A 69 -8.55 11.67 11.26
CA ASN A 69 -8.13 12.44 10.10
C ASN A 69 -9.26 13.35 9.60
N ARG A 70 -8.86 14.47 8.99
CA ARG A 70 -9.80 15.45 8.46
C ARG A 70 -10.27 15.08 7.06
N GLU A 71 -11.37 15.69 6.62
CA GLU A 71 -11.85 15.54 5.24
C GLU A 71 -10.82 16.01 4.21
N ASN A 72 -10.21 17.17 4.46
CA ASN A 72 -9.05 17.63 3.72
C ASN A 72 -7.82 17.54 4.62
N ILE A 73 -6.98 16.52 4.41
CA ILE A 73 -5.80 16.28 5.26
C ILE A 73 -4.76 17.41 5.21
N SER A 74 -4.78 18.25 4.17
CA SER A 74 -3.90 19.42 4.04
C SER A 74 -4.46 20.67 4.74
N ASP A 75 -5.73 20.66 5.11
CA ASP A 75 -6.41 21.73 5.84
C ASP A 75 -6.78 21.26 7.25
N PRO A 76 -6.04 21.67 8.29
CA PRO A 76 -6.29 21.26 9.66
C PRO A 76 -7.61 21.82 10.23
N THR A 77 -8.24 22.78 9.55
CA THR A 77 -9.53 23.35 9.96
C THR A 77 -10.74 22.57 9.47
N SER A 78 -10.54 21.66 8.51
CA SER A 78 -11.62 20.83 7.96
C SER A 78 -12.18 19.85 9.02
N PRO A 79 -13.47 19.46 8.94
CA PRO A 79 -14.08 18.57 9.91
C PRO A 79 -13.44 17.17 9.89
N VAL A 80 -13.62 16.41 10.96
CA VAL A 80 -13.16 15.01 11.02
C VAL A 80 -13.96 14.19 10.02
N ARG A 81 -13.27 13.39 9.20
CA ARG A 81 -13.91 12.50 8.24
C ARG A 81 -14.61 11.36 8.97
N THR A 82 -15.88 11.15 8.62
CA THR A 82 -16.70 10.06 9.16
C THR A 82 -17.09 9.02 8.11
N ASN A 83 -17.08 9.40 6.83
CA ASN A 83 -17.43 8.53 5.71
C ASN A 83 -16.18 8.18 4.89
N PHE A 84 -15.96 6.88 4.66
CA PHE A 84 -14.84 6.34 3.90
C PHE A 84 -15.38 5.44 2.78
N VAL A 85 -15.09 5.80 1.53
CA VAL A 85 -15.59 5.09 0.35
C VAL A 85 -14.41 4.57 -0.45
N TYR A 86 -14.39 3.26 -0.70
CA TYR A 86 -13.30 2.59 -1.38
C TYR A 86 -13.84 1.94 -2.66
N HIS A 87 -13.44 2.46 -3.81
CA HIS A 87 -13.72 1.83 -5.09
C HIS A 87 -12.52 0.98 -5.51
N LEU A 88 -12.76 -0.30 -5.78
CA LEU A 88 -11.70 -1.23 -6.16
C LEU A 88 -10.99 -0.80 -7.46
N SER A 89 -11.72 -0.17 -8.38
CA SER A 89 -11.18 0.42 -9.62
C SER A 89 -10.10 1.46 -9.32
N ASP A 90 -10.35 2.31 -8.33
CA ASP A 90 -9.49 3.44 -7.99
C ASP A 90 -8.27 2.96 -7.20
N LEU A 91 -8.46 1.96 -6.34
CA LEU A 91 -7.36 1.32 -5.61
C LEU A 91 -6.39 0.57 -6.52
N CYS A 92 -6.89 -0.03 -7.61
CA CYS A 92 -6.10 -0.87 -8.50
C CYS A 92 -5.60 -0.15 -9.76
N LYS A 93 -5.92 1.14 -9.95
CA LYS A 93 -5.48 1.89 -11.12
C LYS A 93 -3.96 2.06 -11.13
N LYS A 94 -3.34 1.97 -12.31
CA LYS A 94 -1.90 2.19 -12.51
C LYS A 94 -1.72 3.38 -13.43
N CYS A 95 -1.30 4.50 -12.85
CA CYS A 95 -1.12 5.76 -13.56
C CYS A 95 0.33 5.98 -14.02
N ASP A 96 1.27 5.18 -13.53
CA ASP A 96 2.66 5.27 -13.95
C ASP A 96 2.79 4.75 -15.39
N PRO A 97 3.36 5.56 -16.31
CA PRO A 97 3.62 5.12 -17.66
C PRO A 97 4.66 4.00 -17.65
N VAL A 98 4.55 3.09 -18.62
CA VAL A 98 5.48 1.97 -18.78
C VAL A 98 6.07 1.95 -20.17
N GLU A 99 7.31 1.49 -20.24
CA GLU A 99 8.00 1.22 -21.49
C GLU A 99 7.58 -0.15 -22.00
N VAL A 100 7.14 -0.18 -23.26
CA VAL A 100 6.74 -1.41 -23.96
C VAL A 100 7.58 -1.52 -25.22
N GLU A 101 8.23 -2.66 -25.42
CA GLU A 101 8.97 -2.96 -26.64
C GLU A 101 8.00 -3.52 -27.70
N LEU A 102 7.89 -2.82 -28.82
CA LEU A 102 7.14 -3.27 -30.00
C LEU A 102 8.14 -3.43 -31.15
N ASP A 103 8.39 -4.68 -31.53
CA ASP A 103 9.41 -5.11 -32.47
C ASP A 103 10.82 -4.64 -32.08
N ASN A 104 11.25 -3.49 -32.60
CA ASN A 104 12.57 -2.88 -32.39
C ASN A 104 12.48 -1.44 -31.85
N GLN A 105 11.31 -1.04 -31.34
CA GLN A 105 11.08 0.30 -30.81
C GLN A 105 10.53 0.22 -29.38
N ILE A 106 11.08 1.07 -28.50
CA ILE A 106 10.58 1.25 -27.14
C ILE A 106 9.61 2.42 -27.16
N VAL A 107 8.35 2.15 -26.79
CA VAL A 107 7.29 3.17 -26.70
C VAL A 107 6.83 3.32 -25.26
N ILE A 108 6.47 4.54 -24.86
CA ILE A 108 5.90 4.82 -23.55
C ILE A 108 4.38 4.74 -23.66
N ALA A 109 3.76 3.85 -22.89
CA ALA A 109 2.33 3.61 -22.88
C ALA A 109 1.72 3.90 -21.50
N SER A 110 0.48 4.42 -21.50
CA SER A 110 -0.36 4.45 -20.30
C SER A 110 -1.02 3.07 -20.10
N GLN A 111 -1.17 2.66 -18.85
CA GLN A 111 -1.87 1.42 -18.46
C GLN A 111 -3.30 1.65 -18.00
N SER A 112 -3.75 2.91 -17.89
CA SER A 112 -5.05 3.25 -17.32
C SER A 112 -5.68 4.44 -18.04
N ASN A 113 -7.00 4.41 -18.13
CA ASN A 113 -7.82 5.50 -18.69
C ASN A 113 -8.39 6.43 -17.60
N LEU A 114 -8.14 6.15 -16.31
CA LEU A 114 -8.77 6.79 -15.14
C LEU A 114 -7.79 7.64 -14.32
N CYS A 115 -6.75 8.15 -14.97
CA CYS A 115 -5.65 8.87 -14.35
C CYS A 115 -5.70 10.37 -14.60
N ASP A 116 -6.92 10.93 -14.67
CA ASP A 116 -7.10 12.37 -14.74
C ASP A 116 -6.56 13.03 -13.46
N GLU A 117 -6.07 14.28 -13.62
CA GLU A 117 -5.43 15.09 -12.57
C GLU A 117 -6.37 15.51 -11.42
N ASP A 118 -7.62 15.03 -11.41
CA ASP A 118 -8.54 15.23 -10.30
C ASP A 118 -7.97 14.54 -9.06
N SER A 119 -7.36 15.37 -8.20
CA SER A 119 -6.63 14.97 -7.01
C SER A 119 -7.46 13.98 -6.19
N GLU A 120 -7.06 12.71 -6.17
CA GLU A 120 -7.68 11.72 -5.30
C GLU A 120 -7.69 12.23 -3.87
N THR A 121 -8.86 12.18 -3.24
CA THR A 121 -8.96 12.64 -1.85
C THR A 121 -8.30 11.61 -0.93
N CYS A 122 -7.15 11.96 -0.37
CA CYS A 122 -6.45 11.08 0.56
C CYS A 122 -7.09 11.03 1.94
N TYR A 123 -7.02 9.84 2.53
CA TYR A 123 -7.56 9.52 3.84
C TYR A 123 -6.44 9.53 4.88
N THR A 124 -5.23 9.14 4.48
CA THR A 124 -4.03 9.09 5.31
C THR A 124 -2.91 9.95 4.74
N TYR A 125 -2.01 10.38 5.62
CA TYR A 125 -0.74 10.98 5.22
C TYR A 125 0.21 9.90 4.69
N ASP A 126 0.94 10.22 3.63
CA ASP A 126 2.07 9.42 3.18
C ASP A 126 3.30 9.76 4.02
N ARG A 127 3.92 8.74 4.64
CA ARG A 127 5.11 8.90 5.49
C ARG A 127 6.29 9.51 4.74
N ASN A 128 6.34 9.34 3.42
CA ASN A 128 7.45 9.81 2.59
C ASN A 128 7.18 11.16 1.93
N LYS A 129 6.03 11.79 2.19
CA LYS A 129 5.67 13.10 1.62
C LYS A 129 5.51 14.14 2.73
N CYS A 130 6.08 15.32 2.49
CA CYS A 130 5.90 16.47 3.37
C CYS A 130 4.54 17.13 3.14
N TYR A 131 3.76 17.29 4.21
CA TYR A 131 2.51 18.04 4.21
C TYR A 131 2.70 19.31 5.04
N THR A 132 2.31 20.46 4.48
CA THR A 132 2.45 21.77 5.11
C THR A 132 1.17 22.59 5.02
N HIS A 133 1.05 23.57 5.92
CA HIS A 133 -0.05 24.52 5.92
C HIS A 133 0.44 25.94 6.23
N TRP A 134 -0.19 26.94 5.60
CA TRP A 134 0.15 28.35 5.79
C TRP A 134 -0.73 28.96 6.87
N VAL A 135 -0.11 29.45 7.95
CA VAL A 135 -0.80 30.05 9.09
C VAL A 135 -0.45 31.54 9.19
N PRO A 136 -1.44 32.44 9.33
CA PRO A 136 -1.17 33.84 9.57
C PRO A 136 -0.74 34.08 11.02
N PHE A 137 0.46 34.62 11.22
CA PHE A 137 0.98 35.04 12.52
C PHE A 137 1.15 36.56 12.57
N THR A 138 0.77 37.18 13.68
CA THR A 138 0.98 38.62 13.90
C THR A 138 2.27 38.83 14.68
N TYR A 139 3.19 39.63 14.13
CA TYR A 139 4.47 39.98 14.76
C TYR A 139 4.78 41.47 14.52
N HIS A 140 4.99 42.25 15.59
CA HIS A 140 5.17 43.71 15.54
C HIS A 140 4.09 44.46 14.74
N GLY A 141 2.83 44.04 14.87
CA GLY A 141 1.70 44.66 14.16
C GLY A 141 1.59 44.31 12.67
N GLN A 142 2.49 43.48 12.13
CA GLN A 142 2.40 42.96 10.76
C GLN A 142 1.93 41.51 10.77
N THR A 143 0.99 41.16 9.88
CA THR A 143 0.60 39.76 9.64
C THR A 143 1.55 39.13 8.64
N LYS A 144 2.21 38.05 9.04
CA LYS A 144 3.10 37.25 8.19
C LYS A 144 2.51 35.86 8.01
N MET A 145 2.51 35.37 6.78
CA MET A 145 2.17 33.97 6.49
C MET A 145 3.40 33.12 6.79
N VAL A 146 3.26 32.20 7.74
CA VAL A 146 4.32 31.27 8.12
C VAL A 146 3.90 29.87 7.70
N GLN A 147 4.81 29.15 7.04
CA GLN A 147 4.59 27.77 6.68
C GLN A 147 4.85 26.87 7.90
N THR A 148 3.92 25.97 8.18
CA THR A 148 3.97 25.02 9.30
C THR A 148 3.93 23.60 8.76
N ALA A 149 4.74 22.71 9.34
CA ALA A 149 4.75 21.29 8.95
C ALA A 149 3.64 20.53 9.68
N LEU A 150 2.82 19.79 8.92
CA LEU A 150 1.83 18.86 9.45
C LEU A 150 2.47 17.50 9.74
N THR A 151 3.48 17.10 8.94
CA THR A 151 4.24 15.84 9.08
C THR A 151 5.75 16.12 9.24
N PRO A 152 6.21 16.53 10.45
CA PRO A 152 7.54 17.10 10.65
C PRO A 152 8.69 16.17 10.22
N ASP A 153 8.59 14.87 10.51
CA ASP A 153 9.64 13.89 10.19
C ASP A 153 9.96 13.80 8.69
N SER A 154 8.98 14.12 7.83
CA SER A 154 9.09 14.06 6.37
C SER A 154 9.45 15.41 5.72
N CYS A 155 9.57 16.48 6.51
CA CYS A 155 9.67 17.87 6.03
C CYS A 155 11.04 18.52 6.28
N TYR A 156 12.07 17.72 6.56
CA TYR A 156 13.43 18.25 6.65
C TYR A 156 13.94 18.62 5.26
N PRO A 157 14.48 19.84 5.06
CA PRO A 157 15.22 20.15 3.85
C PRO A 157 16.55 19.40 3.86
N ASP A 158 16.88 18.75 2.74
CA ASP A 158 18.18 18.10 2.53
C ASP A 158 19.34 19.13 2.49
#